data_AF-A0A8T5RYI2-F1
#
_entry.id   AF-A0A8T5RYI2-F1
#
_cell.length_a   1.000
_cell.length_b   1.000
_cell.length_c   1.000
_cell.angle_alpha   90.00
_cell.angle_beta   90.00
_cell.angle_gamma   90.00
#
_symmetry.space_group_name_H-M   'P 1'
#
loop_
_entity.id
_entity.type
_entity.pdbx_description
1 polymer ?
#
loop_
_entity_poly.entity_id
_entity_poly.type
_entity_poly.pdbx_seq_one_letter_code
_entity_poly.pdbx_strand_id
1 'polypeptide(L)'
;MIKKVKGMDTEFQDYVSKFESEINRGISTLSILSIVNQYGENGVHGYQISKDLEKKTREKLVIEEGTLYPILRKLEENRIIKSEREKEGRKRKFYYITTYGEKIYNYLSGFYSILTEAIAPLFDVSVHLKQNKYLFCPACANKIDLQNVEAKFCDVCGHNIEKELDERGIIK
;
A
#
# COMPACT_ATOMS: atom_id res chain seq x y z
N MET A 1 -1.69 18.62 -2.35
CA MET A 1 -1.27 19.63 -3.36
C MET A 1 -0.52 20.75 -2.67
N ILE A 2 0.72 21.04 -3.08
CA ILE A 2 1.40 22.26 -2.66
C ILE A 2 0.61 23.45 -3.24
N LYS A 3 0.15 24.37 -2.38
CA LYS A 3 -0.58 25.57 -2.82
C LYS A 3 0.32 26.38 -3.77
N LYS A 4 -0.25 26.93 -4.84
CA LYS A 4 0.48 27.84 -5.75
C LYS A 4 1.23 28.89 -4.94
N VAL A 5 2.55 28.89 -5.03
CA VAL A 5 3.41 29.83 -4.31
C VAL A 5 3.39 31.14 -5.09
N LYS A 6 2.85 32.21 -4.50
CA LYS A 6 2.84 33.54 -5.12
C LYS A 6 4.27 33.97 -5.43
N GLY A 7 4.52 34.39 -6.68
CA GLY A 7 5.82 34.89 -7.14
C GLY A 7 6.78 33.83 -7.70
N MET A 8 6.39 32.55 -7.73
CA MET A 8 7.19 31.48 -8.35
C MET A 8 6.89 31.40 -9.86
N ASP A 9 7.93 31.15 -10.67
CA ASP A 9 7.84 31.04 -12.12
C ASP A 9 6.76 30.03 -12.57
N THR A 10 5.98 30.40 -13.58
CA THR A 10 4.81 29.62 -14.02
C THR A 10 5.19 28.30 -14.72
N GLU A 11 6.30 28.26 -15.45
CA GLU A 11 6.77 27.04 -16.12
C GLU A 11 7.32 26.05 -15.09
N PHE A 12 8.11 26.55 -14.14
CA PHE A 12 8.58 25.78 -13.00
C PHE A 12 7.43 25.21 -12.16
N GLN A 13 6.42 26.03 -11.86
CA GLN A 13 5.21 25.58 -11.15
C GLN A 13 4.50 24.43 -11.86
N ASP A 14 4.29 24.57 -13.17
CA ASP A 14 3.62 23.56 -13.98
C ASP A 14 4.42 22.25 -13.99
N TYR A 15 5.73 22.32 -14.23
CA TYR A 15 6.62 21.16 -14.23
C TYR A 15 6.59 20.40 -12.89
N VAL A 16 6.78 21.12 -11.77
CA VAL A 16 6.76 20.51 -10.43
C VAL A 16 5.41 19.86 -10.15
N SER A 17 4.30 20.55 -10.45
CA SER A 17 2.95 20.03 -10.18
C SER A 17 2.63 18.75 -10.96
N LYS A 18 3.09 18.66 -12.21
CA LYS A 18 2.96 17.46 -13.05
C LYS A 18 3.74 16.30 -12.45
N PHE A 19 5.00 16.52 -12.06
CA PHE A 19 5.84 15.48 -11.50
C PHE A 19 5.34 14.99 -10.13
N GLU A 20 4.87 15.90 -9.26
CA GLU A 20 4.20 15.51 -8.01
C GLU A 20 2.97 14.64 -8.25
N SER A 21 2.18 14.94 -9.30
CA SER A 21 1.01 14.15 -9.67
C SER A 21 1.40 12.74 -10.12
N GLU A 22 2.49 12.60 -10.89
CA GLU A 22 3.02 11.29 -11.30
C GLU A 22 3.46 10.44 -10.11
N ILE A 23 4.20 11.03 -9.16
CA ILE A 23 4.59 10.36 -7.92
C ILE A 23 3.35 9.91 -7.14
N ASN A 24 2.39 10.81 -6.93
CA ASN A 24 1.16 10.50 -6.21
C ASN A 24 0.37 9.39 -6.89
N ARG A 25 0.29 9.39 -8.22
CA ARG A 25 -0.38 8.35 -9.00
C ARG A 25 0.32 7.00 -8.84
N GLY A 26 1.65 6.99 -8.81
CA GLY A 26 2.47 5.80 -8.56
C GLY A 26 2.17 5.13 -7.22
N ILE A 27 2.01 5.92 -6.15
CA ILE A 27 1.76 5.38 -4.80
C ILE A 27 0.28 5.16 -4.46
N SER A 28 -0.64 5.76 -5.22
CA SER A 28 -2.08 5.80 -4.90
C SER A 28 -2.70 4.41 -4.80
N THR A 29 -2.42 3.52 -5.75
CA THR A 29 -3.02 2.18 -5.79
C THR A 29 -2.63 1.35 -4.57
N LEU A 30 -1.32 1.35 -4.22
CA LEU A 30 -0.82 0.64 -3.04
C LEU A 30 -1.36 1.26 -1.75
N SER A 31 -1.47 2.59 -1.69
CA SER A 31 -2.01 3.29 -0.52
C SER A 31 -3.49 2.96 -0.29
N ILE A 32 -4.31 2.97 -1.35
CA ILE A 32 -5.72 2.54 -1.30
C ILE A 32 -5.81 1.09 -0.83
N LEU A 33 -5.04 0.18 -1.43
CA LEU A 33 -5.05 -1.24 -1.06
C LEU A 33 -4.62 -1.44 0.39
N SER A 34 -3.68 -0.64 0.89
CA SER A 34 -3.27 -0.65 2.30
C SER A 34 -4.40 -0.29 3.25
N ILE A 35 -5.26 0.66 2.90
CA ILE A 35 -6.43 0.98 3.73
C ILE A 35 -7.42 -0.17 3.70
N VAL A 36 -7.77 -0.68 2.50
CA VAL A 36 -8.70 -1.81 2.38
C VAL A 36 -8.23 -3.03 3.18
N ASN A 37 -6.93 -3.35 3.10
CA ASN A 37 -6.30 -4.43 3.89
C ASN A 37 -6.47 -4.25 5.40
N GLN A 38 -6.36 -3.01 5.91
CA GLN A 38 -6.46 -2.74 7.35
C GLN A 38 -7.88 -2.93 7.91
N TYR A 39 -8.91 -2.80 7.06
CA TYR A 39 -10.29 -3.07 7.47
C TYR A 39 -10.62 -4.57 7.47
N GLY A 40 -9.90 -5.37 6.69
CA GLY A 40 -10.07 -6.82 6.63
C GLY A 40 -11.53 -7.22 6.38
N GLU A 41 -12.07 -8.07 7.25
CA GLU A 41 -13.44 -8.58 7.17
C GLU A 41 -14.53 -7.54 7.40
N ASN A 42 -14.22 -6.40 8.04
CA ASN A 42 -15.20 -5.33 8.25
C ASN A 42 -15.55 -4.59 6.94
N GLY A 43 -14.63 -4.63 5.97
CA GLY A 43 -14.72 -3.85 4.74
C GLY A 43 -14.70 -2.34 4.97
N VAL A 44 -14.62 -1.59 3.87
CA VAL A 44 -14.53 -0.13 3.93
C VAL A 44 -15.30 0.52 2.78
N HIS A 45 -16.02 1.59 3.10
CA HIS A 45 -16.70 2.40 2.11
C HIS A 45 -15.72 3.36 1.40
N GLY A 46 -15.91 3.62 0.11
CA GLY A 46 -15.00 4.46 -0.70
C GLY A 46 -14.66 5.81 -0.05
N TYR A 47 -15.66 6.54 0.43
CA TYR A 47 -15.44 7.81 1.15
C TYR A 47 -14.53 7.67 2.39
N GLN A 48 -14.67 6.57 3.14
CA GLN A 48 -13.84 6.32 4.32
C GLN A 48 -12.39 6.01 3.92
N ILE A 49 -12.16 5.38 2.77
CA ILE A 49 -10.81 5.17 2.23
C ILE A 49 -10.11 6.51 2.02
N SER A 50 -10.74 7.45 1.31
CA SER A 50 -10.14 8.79 1.08
C SER A 50 -9.87 9.51 2.39
N LYS A 51 -10.82 9.48 3.34
CA LYS A 51 -10.64 10.12 4.65
C LYS A 51 -9.49 9.53 5.46
N ASP A 52 -9.36 8.21 5.47
CA ASP A 52 -8.28 7.56 6.21
C ASP A 52 -6.92 7.82 5.58
N LEU A 53 -6.83 7.86 4.25
CA LEU A 53 -5.61 8.27 3.55
C LEU A 53 -5.21 9.69 3.91
N GLU A 54 -6.13 10.64 3.79
CA GLU A 54 -5.89 12.04 4.13
C GLU A 54 -5.43 12.19 5.58
N LYS A 55 -6.15 11.57 6.54
CA LYS A 55 -5.80 11.61 7.96
C LYS A 55 -4.45 10.97 8.25
N LYS A 56 -4.19 9.76 7.75
CA LYS A 56 -2.95 9.01 8.05
C LYS A 56 -1.73 9.62 7.37
N THR A 57 -1.91 10.30 6.24
CA THR A 57 -0.82 10.96 5.50
C THR A 57 -0.67 12.44 5.87
N ARG A 58 -1.43 12.94 6.86
CA ARG A 58 -1.41 14.36 7.26
C ARG A 58 -1.66 15.29 6.07
N GLU A 59 -2.69 14.95 5.29
CA GLU A 59 -3.15 15.70 4.11
C GLU A 59 -2.14 15.76 2.96
N LYS A 60 -1.06 14.96 3.00
CA LYS A 60 -0.06 14.91 1.93
C LYS A 60 -0.50 14.08 0.74
N LEU A 61 -1.23 12.98 0.99
CA LEU A 61 -1.86 12.17 -0.05
C LEU A 61 -3.37 12.31 0.04
N VAL A 62 -3.91 13.17 -0.84
CA VAL A 62 -5.36 13.37 -0.98
C VAL A 62 -5.79 12.75 -2.30
N ILE A 63 -6.70 11.78 -2.22
CA ILE A 63 -7.24 11.11 -3.40
C ILE A 63 -8.71 11.50 -3.54
N GLU A 64 -8.99 12.27 -4.58
CA GLU A 64 -10.35 12.67 -4.94
C GLU A 64 -11.17 11.50 -5.49
N GLU A 65 -12.49 11.60 -5.40
CA GLU A 65 -13.42 10.56 -5.86
C GLU A 65 -13.21 10.19 -7.34
N GLY A 66 -12.91 11.19 -8.19
CA GLY A 66 -12.63 10.99 -9.61
C GLY A 66 -11.41 10.11 -9.89
N THR A 67 -10.49 9.96 -8.93
CA THR A 67 -9.33 9.06 -9.01
C THR A 67 -9.57 7.77 -8.23
N LEU A 68 -10.20 7.86 -7.05
CA LEU A 68 -10.42 6.71 -6.17
C LEU A 68 -11.27 5.62 -6.86
N TYR A 69 -12.45 5.97 -7.38
CA TYR A 69 -13.38 4.97 -7.88
C TYR A 69 -12.89 4.23 -9.13
N PRO A 70 -12.21 4.87 -10.10
CA PRO A 70 -11.54 4.13 -11.18
C PRO A 70 -10.49 3.13 -10.69
N ILE A 71 -9.70 3.49 -9.67
CA ILE A 71 -8.72 2.55 -9.08
C ILE A 71 -9.44 1.38 -8.41
N LEU A 72 -10.45 1.64 -7.58
CA LEU A 72 -11.23 0.59 -6.91
C LEU A 72 -11.89 -0.35 -7.92
N ARG A 73 -12.46 0.19 -9.00
CA ARG A 73 -13.02 -0.60 -10.08
C ARG A 73 -11.97 -1.51 -10.72
N LYS A 74 -10.78 -0.99 -11.03
CA LYS A 74 -9.69 -1.78 -11.61
C LYS A 74 -9.22 -2.89 -10.66
N LEU A 75 -9.08 -2.59 -9.36
CA LEU A 75 -8.73 -3.58 -8.35
C LEU A 75 -9.78 -4.69 -8.25
N GLU A 76 -11.06 -4.34 -8.35
CA GLU A 76 -12.18 -5.29 -8.33
C GLU A 76 -12.23 -6.16 -9.60
N GLU A 77 -12.07 -5.57 -10.78
CA GLU A 77 -11.99 -6.27 -12.07
C GLU A 77 -10.84 -7.31 -12.07
N ASN A 78 -9.73 -7.00 -11.40
CA ASN A 78 -8.59 -7.91 -11.24
C ASN A 78 -8.72 -8.85 -10.03
N ARG A 79 -9.88 -8.88 -9.35
CA ARG A 79 -10.17 -9.74 -8.19
C ARG A 79 -9.22 -9.52 -6.99
N ILE A 80 -8.55 -8.37 -6.94
CA ILE A 80 -7.67 -7.96 -5.83
C ILE A 80 -8.53 -7.53 -4.64
N ILE A 81 -9.67 -6.90 -4.93
CA ILE A 81 -10.71 -6.61 -3.93
C ILE A 81 -12.04 -7.16 -4.43
N LYS A 82 -12.97 -7.37 -3.50
CA LYS A 82 -14.38 -7.65 -3.80
C LYS A 82 -15.25 -6.54 -3.20
N SER A 83 -16.53 -6.50 -3.60
CA SER A 83 -17.47 -5.56 -3.01
C SER A 83 -18.81 -6.18 -2.66
N GLU A 84 -19.46 -5.57 -1.67
CA GLU A 84 -20.81 -5.92 -1.26
C GLU A 84 -21.63 -4.63 -1.11
N ARG A 85 -22.95 -4.73 -1.31
CA ARG A 85 -23.88 -3.60 -1.12
C ARG A 85 -24.72 -3.87 0.12
N GLU A 86 -24.91 -2.85 0.94
CA GLU A 86 -25.91 -2.92 2.03
C GLU A 86 -27.31 -3.25 1.47
N LYS A 87 -28.03 -4.16 2.14
CA LYS A 87 -29.35 -4.64 1.71
C LYS A 87 -30.48 -3.66 2.03
N GLU A 88 -30.30 -2.74 2.98
CA GLU A 88 -31.32 -1.75 3.37
C GLU A 88 -30.79 -0.31 3.26
N GLY A 89 -31.56 0.58 2.62
CA GLY A 89 -31.23 2.00 2.48
C GLY A 89 -30.40 2.38 1.24
N ARG A 90 -29.83 3.60 1.23
CA ARG A 90 -29.03 4.14 0.11
C ARG A 90 -27.76 3.31 -0.10
N LYS A 91 -27.87 2.25 -0.92
CA LYS A 91 -26.83 1.39 -1.55
C LYS A 91 -25.38 1.87 -1.38
N ARG A 92 -24.81 1.75 -0.18
CA ARG A 92 -23.38 1.96 0.05
C ARG A 92 -22.63 0.72 -0.39
N LYS A 93 -21.57 0.93 -1.19
CA LYS A 93 -20.69 -0.13 -1.66
C LYS A 93 -19.50 -0.23 -0.70
N PHE A 94 -19.34 -1.39 -0.08
CA PHE A 94 -18.20 -1.71 0.77
C PHE A 94 -17.21 -2.55 0.00
N TYR A 95 -15.93 -2.30 0.21
CA TYR A 95 -14.82 -2.99 -0.43
C TYR A 95 -14.07 -3.83 0.60
N TYR A 96 -13.71 -5.05 0.21
CA TYR A 96 -13.00 -6.01 1.04
C TYR A 96 -11.80 -6.53 0.25
N ILE A 97 -10.68 -6.75 0.94
CA ILE A 97 -9.54 -7.40 0.30
C ILE A 97 -9.85 -8.89 0.07
N THR A 98 -9.34 -9.47 -1.01
CA THR A 98 -9.40 -10.93 -1.23
C THR A 98 -8.10 -11.58 -0.78
N THR A 99 -8.09 -12.90 -0.58
CA THR A 99 -6.84 -13.64 -0.30
C THR A 99 -5.77 -13.42 -1.38
N TYR A 100 -6.18 -13.32 -2.65
CA TYR A 100 -5.27 -12.98 -3.75
C TYR A 100 -4.75 -11.54 -3.62
N GLY A 101 -5.61 -10.61 -3.23
CA GLY A 101 -5.24 -9.22 -2.97
C GLY A 101 -4.31 -9.05 -1.79
N GLU A 102 -4.45 -9.84 -0.73
CA GLU A 102 -3.53 -9.85 0.41
C GLU A 102 -2.11 -10.26 -0.02
N LYS A 103 -1.98 -11.31 -0.84
CA LYS A 103 -0.68 -11.70 -1.41
C LYS A 103 -0.06 -10.59 -2.24
N ILE A 104 -0.84 -9.95 -3.11
CA ILE A 104 -0.38 -8.80 -3.90
C ILE A 104 0.03 -7.63 -2.99
N TYR A 105 -0.78 -7.33 -1.98
CA TYR A 105 -0.49 -6.27 -1.03
C TYR A 105 0.82 -6.53 -0.27
N ASN A 106 1.02 -7.75 0.24
CA ASN A 106 2.24 -8.14 0.94
C ASN A 106 3.48 -8.05 0.06
N TYR A 107 3.37 -8.51 -1.19
CA TYR A 107 4.43 -8.34 -2.17
C TYR A 107 4.76 -6.87 -2.44
N LEU A 108 3.78 -6.08 -2.85
CA LEU A 108 3.99 -4.68 -3.25
C LEU A 108 4.41 -3.80 -2.09
N SER A 109 3.84 -4.00 -0.90
CA SER A 109 4.25 -3.26 0.30
C SER A 109 5.64 -3.67 0.77
N GLY A 110 6.03 -4.93 0.59
CA GLY A 110 7.39 -5.40 0.84
C GLY A 110 8.40 -4.79 -0.12
N PHE A 111 8.13 -4.88 -1.42
CA PHE A 111 8.91 -4.21 -2.46
C PHE A 111 9.06 -2.70 -2.21
N TYR A 112 7.96 -2.00 -1.93
CA TYR A 112 8.00 -0.57 -1.66
C TYR A 112 8.83 -0.22 -0.42
N SER A 113 8.76 -1.04 0.63
CA SER A 113 9.54 -0.84 1.86
C SER A 113 11.04 -0.98 1.59
N ILE A 114 11.45 -2.04 0.91
CA ILE A 114 12.86 -2.28 0.54
C ILE A 114 13.36 -1.19 -0.40
N LEU A 115 12.58 -0.82 -1.43
CA LEU A 115 12.94 0.25 -2.35
C LEU A 115 13.15 1.58 -1.60
N THR A 116 12.24 1.90 -0.68
CA THR A 116 12.28 3.15 0.09
C THR A 116 13.48 3.19 1.03
N GLU A 117 13.85 2.07 1.65
CA GLU A 117 15.09 1.95 2.42
C GLU A 117 16.33 2.13 1.53
N ALA A 118 16.36 1.49 0.36
CA ALA A 118 17.49 1.54 -0.56
C ALA A 118 17.76 2.94 -1.15
N ILE A 119 16.70 3.72 -1.42
CA ILE A 119 16.84 5.09 -1.92
C ILE A 119 16.96 6.13 -0.81
N ALA A 120 16.73 5.77 0.46
CA ALA A 120 16.79 6.70 1.59
C ALA A 120 18.10 7.51 1.62
N PRO A 121 19.30 6.95 1.34
CA PRO A 121 20.55 7.74 1.32
C PRO A 121 20.61 8.85 0.25
N LEU A 122 19.70 8.85 -0.73
CA LEU A 122 19.61 9.90 -1.75
C LEU A 122 18.82 11.13 -1.26
N PHE A 123 18.18 11.04 -0.09
CA PHE A 123 17.28 12.05 0.45
C PHE A 123 17.55 12.26 1.95
N ASP A 124 17.06 13.37 2.52
CA ASP A 124 17.16 13.65 3.95
C ASP A 124 16.12 12.86 4.76
N VAL A 125 16.09 11.54 4.60
CA VAL A 125 15.16 10.63 5.27
C VAL A 125 15.90 9.42 5.83
N SER A 126 15.49 8.99 7.02
CA SER A 126 15.93 7.71 7.59
C SER A 126 14.76 6.74 7.60
N VAL A 127 15.02 5.52 7.12
CA VAL A 127 14.02 4.45 7.02
C VAL A 127 14.54 3.28 7.82
N HIS A 128 13.73 2.79 8.76
CA HIS A 128 14.04 1.61 9.54
C HIS A 128 12.93 0.58 9.34
N LEU A 129 13.26 -0.50 8.64
CA LEU A 129 12.31 -1.59 8.44
C LEU A 129 12.05 -2.30 9.77
N LYS A 130 10.79 -2.70 9.98
CA LYS A 130 10.35 -3.45 11.18
C LYS A 130 10.76 -4.92 11.08
N GLN A 131 12.06 -5.18 11.02
CA GLN A 131 12.62 -6.52 10.80
C GLN A 131 12.32 -7.50 11.95
N ASN A 132 12.00 -6.98 13.13
CA ASN A 132 11.50 -7.76 14.26
C ASN A 132 10.07 -8.27 14.09
N LYS A 133 9.28 -7.64 13.20
CA LYS A 133 7.90 -8.03 12.91
C LYS A 133 7.77 -8.69 11.54
N TYR A 134 8.58 -8.27 10.57
CA TYR A 134 8.47 -8.73 9.20
C TYR A 134 9.79 -9.32 8.70
N LEU A 135 9.67 -10.47 8.03
CA LEU A 135 10.68 -10.95 7.09
C LEU A 135 10.30 -10.44 5.70
N PHE A 136 11.26 -9.88 4.97
CA PHE A 136 11.09 -9.58 3.57
C PHE A 136 11.83 -10.64 2.77
N CYS A 137 11.12 -11.39 1.94
CA CYS A 137 11.69 -12.50 1.19
C CYS A 137 12.86 -11.99 0.31
N PRO A 138 14.08 -12.56 0.42
CA PRO A 138 15.22 -12.06 -0.32
C PRO A 138 15.10 -12.33 -1.84
N ALA A 139 14.30 -13.31 -2.24
CA ALA A 139 14.11 -13.65 -3.65
C ALA A 139 13.08 -12.74 -4.36
N CYS A 140 12.08 -12.20 -3.65
CA CYS A 140 10.96 -11.51 -4.30
C CYS A 140 10.37 -10.34 -3.49
N ALA A 141 11.02 -9.91 -2.40
CA ALA A 141 10.58 -8.82 -1.52
C ALA A 141 9.23 -9.02 -0.80
N ASN A 142 8.60 -10.19 -0.92
CA ASN A 142 7.32 -10.47 -0.24
C ASN A 142 7.44 -10.24 1.26
N LYS A 143 6.53 -9.44 1.83
CA LYS A 143 6.50 -9.12 3.25
C LYS A 143 5.72 -10.19 4.02
N ILE A 144 6.42 -10.90 4.89
CA ILE A 144 5.93 -12.04 5.68
C ILE A 144 5.86 -11.60 7.15
N ASP A 145 4.67 -11.71 7.77
CA ASP A 145 4.49 -11.41 9.20
C ASP A 145 5.04 -12.54 10.06
N LEU A 146 6.05 -12.24 10.87
CA LEU A 146 6.76 -13.20 11.71
C LEU A 146 5.88 -13.80 12.81
N GLN A 147 4.77 -13.14 13.15
CA GLN A 147 3.84 -13.63 14.17
C GLN A 147 3.01 -14.84 13.70
N ASN A 148 2.98 -15.12 12.40
CA ASN A 148 2.17 -16.17 11.78
C ASN A 148 3.02 -17.21 11.01
N VAL A 149 4.26 -17.45 11.43
CA VAL A 149 5.20 -18.30 10.67
C VAL A 149 5.10 -19.76 11.09
N GLU A 150 4.18 -20.48 10.44
CA GLU A 150 4.28 -21.94 10.26
C GLU A 150 4.96 -22.28 8.91
N ALA A 151 5.14 -21.28 8.05
CA ALA A 151 5.62 -21.45 6.69
C ALA A 151 7.14 -21.54 6.59
N LYS A 152 7.63 -22.62 5.98
CA LYS A 152 9.04 -22.83 5.61
C LYS A 152 9.42 -22.20 4.26
N PHE A 153 8.42 -21.75 3.50
CA PHE A 153 8.58 -21.22 2.15
C PHE A 153 7.78 -19.94 1.96
N CYS A 154 8.30 -19.04 1.12
CA CYS A 154 7.57 -17.86 0.67
C CYS A 154 6.34 -18.27 -0.15
N ASP A 155 5.16 -17.79 0.24
CA ASP A 155 3.86 -18.13 -0.36
C ASP A 155 3.60 -17.47 -1.74
N VAL A 156 4.55 -16.64 -2.19
CA VAL A 156 4.57 -15.97 -3.50
C VAL A 156 5.55 -16.63 -4.47
N CYS A 157 6.83 -16.78 -4.09
CA CYS A 157 7.87 -17.29 -5.01
C CYS A 157 8.36 -18.71 -4.71
N GLY A 158 7.97 -19.30 -3.58
CA GLY A 158 8.41 -20.64 -3.18
C GLY A 158 9.84 -20.71 -2.62
N HIS A 159 10.54 -19.59 -2.44
CA HIS A 159 11.87 -19.55 -1.81
C HIS A 159 11.81 -20.15 -0.41
N ASN A 160 12.76 -21.03 -0.08
CA ASN A 160 12.89 -21.57 1.28
C ASN A 160 13.40 -20.45 2.19
N ILE A 161 12.63 -20.13 3.24
CA ILE A 161 12.93 -19.05 4.18
C ILE A 161 13.42 -19.56 5.55
N GLU A 162 13.61 -20.87 5.72
CA GLU A 162 14.02 -21.48 7.00
C GLU A 162 15.35 -20.90 7.47
N LYS A 163 16.32 -20.77 6.57
CA LYS A 163 17.63 -20.19 6.90
C LYS A 163 17.48 -18.77 7.47
N GLU A 164 16.66 -17.94 6.84
CA GLU A 164 16.42 -16.56 7.26
C GLU A 164 15.66 -16.48 8.60
N LEU A 165 14.84 -17.48 8.91
CA LEU A 165 14.14 -17.62 10.19
C LEU A 165 15.08 -18.12 11.30
N ASP A 166 15.95 -19.09 10.99
CA ASP A 166 16.99 -19.65 11.87
C ASP A 166 17.98 -18.56 12.29
N GLU A 167 18.51 -17.80 11.32
CA GLU A 167 19.44 -16.68 11.57
C GLU A 167 18.83 -15.59 12.47
N ARG A 168 17.51 -15.48 12.48
CA ARG A 168 16.75 -14.55 13.34
C ARG A 168 16.29 -15.18 14.66
N GLY A 169 16.59 -16.45 14.90
CA GLY A 169 16.20 -17.19 16.11
C GLY A 169 14.69 -17.39 16.27
N ILE A 170 13.94 -17.37 15.16
CA ILE A 170 12.47 -17.48 15.16
C ILE A 170 12.04 -18.94 15.20
N ILE A 171 12.79 -19.82 14.55
CA ILE A 171 12.62 -21.27 14.58
C ILE A 171 13.90 -21.91 15.17
N LYS A 172 13.79 -23.18 15.61
CA LYS A 172 14.88 -23.94 16.24
C LYS A 172 15.29 -25.13 15.38
#